data_AF-A0A2V2BPL3-F1
#
_entry.id   AF-A0A2V2BPL3-F1
#
_cell.length_a   1.000
_cell.length_b   1.000
_cell.length_c   1.000
_cell.angle_alpha   90.00
_cell.angle_beta   90.00
_cell.angle_gamma   90.00
#
_symmetry.space_group_name_H-M   'P 1'
#
loop_
_entity.id
_entity.type
_entity.pdbx_description
1 polymer ?
#
loop_
_entity_poly.entity_id
_entity_poly.type
_entity_poly.pdbx_seq_one_letter_code
_entity_poly.pdbx_strand_id
1 'polypeptide(L)'
;MTCLSVAKTIYINNVDDKYFKYEIIQDEAGEIVFAVAFIEAIIEHDGLSLPMWTKLENITVDHLVPPKDGGFQTEVRDHPYPGKSMGTVIDVCKEHRKRYKN
;
A
#
# COMPACT_ATOMS: atom_id res chain seq x y z
N MET A 1 11.27 -14.68 15.10
CA MET A 1 9.95 -14.72 14.44
C MET A 1 9.45 -13.29 14.46
N THR A 2 9.13 -12.69 13.32
CA THR A 2 8.70 -11.29 13.25
C THR A 2 7.19 -11.28 13.08
N CYS A 3 6.45 -10.73 14.04
CA CYS A 3 5.01 -10.56 13.92
C CYS A 3 4.71 -9.31 13.08
N LEU A 4 3.82 -9.44 12.11
CA LEU A 4 3.31 -8.32 11.33
C LEU A 4 1.81 -8.22 11.57
N SER A 5 1.31 -7.00 11.73
CA SER A 5 -0.12 -6.74 11.91
C SER A 5 -0.62 -5.76 10.86
N VAL A 6 -1.92 -5.84 10.55
CA VAL A 6 -2.58 -4.85 9.70
C VAL A 6 -2.87 -3.62 10.55
N ALA A 7 -2.16 -2.53 10.28
CA ALA A 7 -2.39 -1.24 10.92
C ALA A 7 -3.72 -0.62 10.47
N LYS A 8 -4.02 -0.73 9.17
CA LYS A 8 -5.24 -0.18 8.58
C LYS A 8 -5.57 -0.88 7.27
N THR A 9 -6.86 -1.14 7.07
CA THR A 9 -7.41 -1.53 5.77
C THR A 9 -8.13 -0.34 5.15
N ILE A 10 -7.86 -0.06 3.87
CA ILE A 10 -8.55 0.96 3.09
C ILE A 10 -9.13 0.36 1.81
N TYR A 11 -10.27 0.88 1.39
CA TYR A 11 -10.91 0.53 0.12
C TYR A 11 -10.92 1.77 -0.76
N ILE A 12 -10.42 1.65 -1.99
CA ILE A 12 -10.38 2.74 -2.96
C ILE A 12 -11.24 2.33 -4.17
N ASN A 13 -12.39 3.02 -4.34
CA ASN A 13 -13.37 2.75 -5.39
C ASN A 13 -12.90 3.24 -6.77
N ASN A 14 -13.43 2.64 -7.83
CA ASN A 14 -13.50 3.20 -9.17
C ASN A 14 -14.88 3.80 -9.47
N VAL A 15 -15.02 4.45 -10.63
CA VAL A 15 -16.31 4.91 -11.17
C VAL A 15 -17.27 3.74 -11.49
N ASP A 16 -16.76 2.50 -11.56
CA ASP A 16 -17.51 1.28 -11.88
C ASP A 16 -17.75 0.32 -10.69
N ASP A 17 -17.81 0.84 -9.46
CA ASP A 17 -18.01 0.06 -8.21
C ASP A 17 -16.99 -1.07 -7.94
N LYS A 18 -15.86 -1.08 -8.66
CA LYS A 18 -14.73 -1.99 -8.43
C LYS A 18 -13.78 -1.39 -7.40
N TYR A 19 -13.69 -2.04 -6.24
CA TYR A 19 -12.82 -1.63 -5.15
C TYR A 19 -11.44 -2.30 -5.22
N PHE A 20 -10.40 -1.51 -4.96
CA PHE A 20 -9.11 -2.04 -4.53
C PHE A 20 -9.05 -2.00 -3.01
N LYS A 21 -8.72 -3.14 -2.41
CA LYS A 21 -8.44 -3.24 -0.98
C LYS A 21 -6.94 -3.09 -0.77
N TYR A 22 -6.54 -2.23 0.15
CA TYR A 22 -5.16 -2.13 0.59
C TYR A 22 -5.06 -2.41 2.08
N GLU A 23 -4.09 -3.22 2.48
CA GLU A 23 -3.75 -3.47 3.88
C GLU A 23 -2.39 -2.85 4.18
N ILE A 24 -2.36 -1.86 5.06
CA ILE A 24 -1.13 -1.21 5.52
C ILE A 24 -0.59 -2.05 6.67
N ILE A 25 0.64 -2.54 6.51
CA ILE A 25 1.28 -3.48 7.42
C ILE A 25 2.25 -2.73 8.34
N GLN A 26 2.18 -3.03 9.63
CA GLN A 26 3.11 -2.54 10.65
C GLN A 26 3.81 -3.70 11.38
N ASP A 27 4.97 -3.41 11.94
CA ASP A 27 5.70 -4.33 12.81
C ASP A 27 5.24 -4.24 14.28
N GLU A 28 5.94 -4.97 15.16
CA GLU A 28 5.68 -5.02 16.60
C GLU A 28 5.91 -3.68 17.31
N ALA A 29 6.74 -2.80 16.74
CA ALA A 29 6.97 -1.46 17.26
C ALA A 29 5.91 -0.45 16.78
N GLY A 30 5.00 -0.87 15.90
CA GLY A 30 3.99 -0.01 15.26
C GLY A 30 4.52 0.79 14.07
N GLU A 31 5.71 0.46 13.57
CA GLU A 31 6.31 1.12 12.41
C GLU A 31 5.73 0.55 11.11
N ILE A 32 5.36 1.43 10.17
CA ILE A 32 4.80 1.01 8.89
C ILE A 32 5.90 0.41 8.01
N VAL A 33 5.71 -0.84 7.59
CA VAL A 33 6.71 -1.58 6.80
C VAL A 33 6.39 -1.48 5.31
N PHE A 34 5.19 -1.87 4.91
CA PHE A 34 4.72 -1.85 3.52
C PHE A 34 3.18 -1.83 3.48
N ALA A 35 2.59 -1.66 2.29
CA ALA A 35 1.18 -1.93 2.06
C ALA A 35 1.00 -3.12 1.12
N VAL A 36 -0.10 -3.84 1.20
CA VAL A 36 -0.45 -4.93 0.27
C VAL A 36 -1.67 -4.53 -0.51
N ALA A 37 -1.59 -4.59 -1.83
CA ALA A 37 -2.72 -4.33 -2.72
C ALA A 37 -3.47 -5.64 -3.03
N PHE A 38 -4.79 -5.57 -3.03
CA PHE A 38 -5.69 -6.65 -3.41
C PHE A 38 -6.74 -6.15 -4.40
N ILE A 39 -7.16 -7.05 -5.27
CA ILE A 39 -8.28 -6.86 -6.19
C ILE A 39 -9.37 -7.89 -5.92
N GLU A 40 -10.62 -7.50 -6.11
CA GLU A 40 -11.73 -8.43 -6.06
C GLU A 40 -11.75 -9.28 -7.33
N ALA A 41 -11.75 -10.59 -7.16
CA ALA A 41 -11.96 -11.56 -8.21
C ALA A 41 -13.19 -12.40 -7.87
N ILE A 42 -14.00 -12.70 -8.87
CA ILE A 42 -15.10 -13.63 -8.73
C ILE A 42 -14.59 -15.01 -9.14
N ILE A 43 -14.69 -15.98 -8.24
CA ILE A 43 -14.44 -17.39 -8.57
C ILE A 43 -15.77 -18.11 -8.68
N GLU A 44 -15.91 -18.92 -9.72
CA GLU A 44 -17.00 -19.86 -9.87
C GLU A 44 -16.59 -21.24 -9.33
N HIS A 45 -17.35 -21.75 -8.35
CA HIS A 45 -17.15 -23.09 -7.80
C HIS A 45 -18.51 -23.73 -7.52
N ASP A 46 -18.75 -24.92 -8.07
CA ASP A 46 -20.00 -25.67 -7.93
C ASP A 46 -21.28 -24.87 -8.25
N GLY A 47 -21.20 -24.00 -9.28
CA GLY A 47 -22.32 -23.14 -9.68
C GLY A 47 -22.57 -21.93 -8.78
N LEU A 48 -21.72 -21.71 -7.77
CA LEU A 48 -21.73 -20.52 -6.92
C LEU A 48 -20.71 -19.49 -7.43
N SER A 49 -21.09 -18.22 -7.39
CA SER A 49 -20.22 -17.08 -7.69
C SER A 49 -19.78 -16.45 -6.37
N LEU A 50 -18.50 -16.62 -6.02
CA LEU A 50 -17.95 -16.16 -4.74
C LEU A 50 -16.93 -15.02 -4.96
N PRO A 51 -17.15 -13.83 -4.38
CA PRO A 51 -16.15 -12.77 -4.41
C PRO A 51 -15.00 -13.10 -3.46
N MET A 52 -13.78 -12.93 -3.93
CA MET A 52 -12.56 -13.10 -3.14
C MET A 52 -11.51 -12.03 -3.41
N TRP A 53 -10.77 -11.68 -2.38
CA TRP A 53 -9.65 -10.74 -2.47
C TRP A 53 -8.39 -11.48 -2.91
N THR A 54 -7.95 -11.20 -4.14
CA THR A 54 -6.70 -11.72 -4.67
C THR A 54 -5.58 -10.72 -4.42
N LYS A 55 -4.48 -11.19 -3.84
CA LYS A 55 -3.28 -10.37 -3.65
C LYS A 55 -2.69 -10.01 -5.01
N LEU A 56 -2.44 -8.72 -5.22
CA LEU A 56 -1.80 -8.20 -6.42
C LEU A 56 -0.29 -8.04 -6.21
N GLU A 57 0.10 -7.19 -5.26
CA GLU A 57 1.52 -6.90 -5.00
C GLU A 57 1.75 -6.28 -3.62
N ASN A 58 3.02 -6.22 -3.20
CA ASN A 58 3.46 -5.46 -2.04
C ASN A 58 3.97 -4.08 -2.50
N ILE A 59 3.51 -3.01 -1.85
CA ILE A 59 3.88 -1.63 -2.12
C ILE A 59 4.91 -1.18 -1.07
N THR A 60 6.13 -0.93 -1.53
CA THR A 60 7.23 -0.43 -0.69
C THR A 60 7.03 1.05 -0.35
N VAL A 61 7.25 1.42 0.91
CA VAL A 61 7.09 2.80 1.40
C VAL A 61 8.39 3.40 1.94
N ASP A 62 9.53 2.77 1.65
CA ASP A 62 10.83 3.18 2.20
C ASP A 62 11.33 4.52 1.67
N HIS A 63 10.90 4.89 0.46
CA HIS A 63 11.16 6.21 -0.14
C HIS A 63 10.54 7.39 0.65
N LEU A 64 9.63 7.12 1.59
CA LEU A 64 9.04 8.14 2.46
C LEU A 64 9.97 8.53 3.63
N VAL A 65 11.01 7.75 3.89
CA VAL A 65 12.01 8.02 4.94
C VAL A 65 13.29 8.52 4.28
N PRO A 66 13.96 9.53 4.84
CA PRO A 66 15.30 9.89 4.38
C PRO A 66 16.26 8.68 4.55
N PRO A 67 17.22 8.49 3.63
CA PRO A 67 18.25 7.47 3.80
C PRO A 67 18.94 7.64 5.16
N LYS A 68 19.03 6.56 5.95
CA LYS A 68 19.65 6.58 7.28
C LYS A 68 21.19 6.61 7.23
N ASP A 69 21.78 6.20 6.11
CA ASP A 69 23.22 6.15 5.93
C ASP A 69 23.73 7.48 5.35
N GLY A 70 24.40 8.25 6.20
CA GLY A 70 24.92 9.60 5.95
C GLY A 70 26.09 9.66 4.97
N GLY A 71 25.80 9.50 3.69
CA GLY A 71 26.62 10.09 2.62
C GLY A 71 26.27 11.57 2.43
N PHE A 72 27.23 12.36 1.95
CA PHE A 72 26.98 13.73 1.49
C PHE A 72 25.75 13.76 0.56
N GLN A 73 24.89 14.77 0.71
CA GLN A 73 23.79 15.03 -0.24
C GLN A 73 24.35 15.08 -1.66
N THR A 74 24.11 14.04 -2.45
CA THR A 74 24.46 13.99 -3.88
C THR A 74 23.47 14.80 -4.73
N GLU A 75 22.30 15.11 -4.18
CA GLU A 75 21.27 15.93 -4.83
C GLU A 75 20.65 16.91 -3.84
N VAL A 76 20.57 18.18 -4.24
CA VAL A 76 19.76 19.19 -3.56
C VAL A 76 18.30 18.93 -3.92
N ARG A 77 17.50 18.54 -2.94
CA ARG A 77 16.04 18.46 -3.10
C ARG A 77 15.43 19.81 -2.78
N ASP A 78 14.59 20.30 -3.67
CA ASP A 78 13.81 21.54 -3.46
C ASP A 78 12.71 21.39 -2.40
N HIS A 79 12.39 20.17 -2.01
CA HIS A 79 11.34 19.86 -1.04
C HIS A 79 11.80 18.86 0.04
N PRO A 80 11.37 19.04 1.30
CA PRO A 80 11.65 18.10 2.38
C PRO A 80 11.02 16.72 2.10
N TYR A 81 11.60 15.66 2.67
CA TYR A 81 10.99 14.34 2.62
C TYR A 81 9.60 14.41 3.26
N PRO A 82 8.57 13.78 2.65
CA PRO A 82 7.20 13.85 3.15
C PRO A 82 7.03 13.19 4.53
N GLY A 83 8.01 12.37 4.96
CA GLY A 83 7.97 11.60 6.20
C GLY A 83 7.08 10.37 6.06
N LYS A 84 7.47 9.26 6.69
CA LYS A 84 6.66 8.03 6.70
C LYS A 84 5.57 8.16 7.76
N SER A 85 4.36 8.49 7.32
CA SER A 85 3.14 8.56 8.12
C SER A 85 1.99 7.79 7.47
N MET A 86 0.96 7.45 8.24
CA MET A 86 -0.25 6.80 7.70
C MET A 86 -0.87 7.59 6.54
N GLY A 87 -0.92 8.93 6.63
CA GLY A 87 -1.44 9.79 5.56
C GLY A 87 -0.64 9.66 4.27
N THR A 88 0.68 9.79 4.36
CA THR A 88 1.57 9.66 3.20
C THR A 88 1.54 8.26 2.58
N VAL A 89 1.37 7.20 3.38
CA VAL A 89 1.23 5.82 2.88
C VAL A 89 -0.10 5.63 2.16
N ILE A 90 -1.19 6.22 2.67
CA ILE A 90 -2.48 6.25 1.98
C ILE A 90 -2.34 6.95 0.63
N ASP A 91 -1.60 8.06 0.55
CA ASP A 91 -1.38 8.78 -0.70
C ASP A 91 -0.56 7.95 -1.70
N VAL A 92 0.45 7.21 -1.24
CA VAL A 92 1.15 6.21 -2.08
C VAL A 92 0.16 5.15 -2.60
N CYS A 93 -0.76 4.66 -1.78
CA CYS A 93 -1.79 3.69 -2.23
C CYS A 93 -2.74 4.31 -3.27
N LYS A 94 -3.11 5.59 -3.13
CA LYS A 94 -3.91 6.32 -4.13
C LYS A 94 -3.15 6.48 -5.44
N GLU A 95 -1.87 6.85 -5.40
CA GLU A 95 -1.04 6.96 -6.62
C GLU A 95 -0.85 5.60 -7.29
N HIS A 96 -0.61 4.55 -6.51
CA HIS A 96 -0.56 3.18 -6.99
C HIS A 96 -1.85 2.80 -7.72
N ARG A 97 -3.02 3.10 -7.13
CA ARG A 97 -4.32 2.85 -7.77
C ARG A 97 -4.45 3.51 -9.14
N LYS A 98 -3.88 4.71 -9.35
CA LYS A 98 -3.96 5.41 -10.65
C LYS A 98 -3.30 4.63 -11.80
N ARG A 99 -2.35 3.72 -11.52
CA ARG A 99 -1.71 2.87 -12.54
C ARG A 99 -2.68 1.87 -13.17
N TYR A 100 -3.73 1.50 -12.44
CA TYR A 100 -4.72 0.49 -12.84
C TYR A 100 -6.03 1.12 -13.32
N LYS A 101 -5.97 2.30 -13.95
CA LYS A 101 -7.14 3.06 -14.44
C LYS A 101 -7.60 2.65 -15.86
N ASN A 102 -7.19 1.48 -16.36
CA ASN A 102 -7.61 0.96 -17.66
C ASN A 102 -8.70 -0.09 -17.50
#